data_AF-A0A350PFA0-F1
#
_entry.id   AF-A0A350PFA0-F1
#
_cell.length_a   1.000
_cell.length_b   1.000
_cell.length_c   1.000
_cell.angle_alpha   90.00
_cell.angle_beta   90.00
_cell.angle_gamma   90.00
#
_symmetry.space_group_name_H-M   'P 1'
#
loop_
_entity.id
_entity.type
_entity.pdbx_description
1 polymer ?
#
loop_
_entity_poly.entity_id
_entity_poly.type
_entity_poly.pdbx_seq_one_letter_code
_entity_poly.pdbx_strand_id
1 'polypeptide(L)'
;MLELLTEAKNTHMEHLEDNILNGGVNGTRQTINFLRALRDMLSGVTNTNVNISVKWDGAPSIFAGTDPRDGKFFVAKKSIFNKNPKVYKSVQDIDDDLSGDLRDKFLLAFKHLPKLRIDGIVQGDFLYSKNDLEITRINGKRYLTFHPNTIVYAIPVDSELASTIKRSDMGV
;
A
#
# COMPACT_ATOMS: atom_id res chain seq x y z
N MET A 1 12.42 28.84 -26.54
CA MET A 1 11.68 27.68 -27.06
C MET A 1 11.44 26.79 -25.84
N LEU A 2 10.20 26.75 -25.32
CA LEU A 2 9.88 25.95 -24.14
C LEU A 2 9.90 24.47 -24.53
N GLU A 3 10.77 23.70 -23.89
CA GLU A 3 10.82 22.25 -23.97
C GLU A 3 9.70 21.70 -23.08
N LEU A 4 8.60 21.26 -23.71
CA LEU A 4 7.53 20.54 -23.03
C LEU A 4 8.08 19.17 -22.61
N LEU A 5 8.21 18.94 -21.31
CA LEU A 5 8.42 17.62 -20.74
C LEU A 5 7.17 16.78 -21.02
N THR A 6 7.21 15.97 -22.07
CA THR A 6 6.21 14.95 -22.33
C THR A 6 6.32 13.90 -21.22
N GLU A 7 5.39 13.92 -20.27
CA GLU A 7 5.29 12.89 -19.24
C GLU A 7 4.87 11.58 -19.92
N ALA A 8 5.85 10.74 -20.26
CA ALA A 8 5.59 9.40 -20.75
C ALA A 8 4.88 8.64 -19.62
N LYS A 9 3.56 8.44 -19.77
CA LYS A 9 2.76 7.66 -18.85
C LYS A 9 3.38 6.26 -18.78
N ASN A 10 4.08 5.97 -17.69
CA ASN A 10 4.76 4.70 -17.50
C ASN A 10 3.68 3.64 -17.17
N THR A 11 2.99 3.17 -18.20
CA THR A 11 1.85 2.24 -18.09
C THR A 11 2.26 0.84 -17.68
N HIS A 12 3.55 0.52 -17.83
CA HIS A 12 4.19 -0.69 -17.37
C HIS A 12 5.49 -0.29 -16.69
N MET A 13 5.63 -0.59 -15.40
CA MET A 13 6.97 -0.66 -14.83
C MET A 13 7.68 -1.82 -15.52
N GLU A 14 8.73 -1.55 -16.29
CA GLU A 14 9.51 -2.61 -16.93
C GLU A 14 10.00 -3.58 -15.87
N HIS A 15 9.69 -4.85 -16.08
CA HIS A 15 10.16 -5.88 -15.18
C HIS A 15 11.64 -6.16 -15.42
N LEU A 16 12.32 -6.65 -14.39
CA LEU A 16 13.75 -6.93 -14.46
C LEU A 16 14.05 -8.02 -15.51
N GLU A 17 13.15 -8.99 -15.65
CA GLU A 17 13.20 -10.05 -16.65
C GLU A 17 13.04 -9.54 -18.09
N ASP A 18 12.28 -8.46 -18.31
CA ASP A 18 12.07 -7.90 -19.65
C ASP A 18 13.39 -7.37 -20.22
N ASN A 19 14.24 -6.77 -19.36
CA ASN A 19 15.57 -6.32 -19.75
C ASN A 19 16.48 -7.48 -20.19
N ILE A 20 16.36 -8.65 -19.55
CA ILE A 20 17.14 -9.83 -19.93
C ILE A 20 16.66 -10.36 -21.29
N LEU A 21 15.33 -10.47 -21.47
CA LEU A 21 14.73 -11.02 -22.69
C LEU A 21 14.93 -10.10 -23.90
N ASN A 22 14.78 -8.79 -23.72
CA ASN A 22 14.86 -7.81 -24.81
C ASN A 22 16.30 -7.35 -25.09
N GLY A 23 17.15 -7.29 -24.07
CA GLY A 23 18.50 -6.71 -24.16
C GLY A 23 19.64 -7.73 -24.24
N GLY A 24 19.34 -9.04 -24.17
CA GLY A 24 20.32 -10.13 -24.23
C GLY A 24 21.47 -9.93 -23.23
N VAL A 25 22.71 -10.07 -23.68
CA VAL A 25 23.91 -9.94 -22.83
C VAL A 25 24.02 -8.54 -22.18
N ASN A 26 23.64 -7.49 -22.90
CA ASN A 26 23.74 -6.12 -22.39
C ASN A 26 22.65 -5.84 -21.34
N GLY A 27 21.41 -6.25 -21.61
CA GLY A 27 20.31 -6.13 -20.66
C GLY A 27 20.51 -6.99 -19.40
N THR A 28 21.13 -8.17 -19.54
CA THR A 28 21.55 -8.99 -18.40
C THR A 28 22.59 -8.27 -17.53
N ARG A 29 23.58 -7.60 -18.14
CA ARG A 29 24.59 -6.84 -17.40
C ARG A 29 24.00 -5.64 -16.66
N GLN A 30 23.07 -4.92 -17.30
CA GLN A 30 22.33 -3.81 -16.68
C GLN A 30 21.53 -4.29 -15.47
N THR A 31 20.81 -5.40 -15.62
CA THR A 31 20.04 -6.06 -14.57
C THR A 31 20.91 -6.44 -13.36
N ILE A 32 22.05 -7.09 -13.60
CA ILE A 32 22.98 -7.48 -12.51
C ILE A 32 23.52 -6.24 -11.78
N ASN A 33 23.85 -5.18 -12.51
CA ASN A 33 24.35 -3.95 -11.91
C ASN A 33 23.27 -3.24 -11.10
N PHE A 34 22.01 -3.24 -11.56
CA PHE A 34 20.87 -2.73 -10.82
C PHE A 34 20.67 -3.50 -9.50
N LEU A 35 20.67 -4.84 -9.53
CA LEU A 35 20.55 -5.66 -8.32
C LEU A 35 21.71 -5.44 -7.33
N ARG A 36 22.94 -5.25 -7.83
CA ARG A 36 24.09 -4.90 -7.00
C ARG A 36 23.92 -3.53 -6.35
N ALA A 37 23.52 -2.52 -7.12
CA ALA A 37 23.25 -1.19 -6.60
C ALA A 37 22.12 -1.21 -5.54
N LEU A 38 21.07 -2.00 -5.76
CA LEU A 38 19.98 -2.19 -4.82
C LEU A 38 20.46 -2.88 -3.53
N ARG A 39 21.26 -3.95 -3.62
CA ARG A 39 21.89 -4.61 -2.47
C ARG A 39 22.75 -3.62 -1.68
N ASP A 40 23.60 -2.86 -2.38
CA ASP A 40 24.54 -1.95 -1.74
C ASP A 40 23.79 -0.78 -1.06
N MET A 41 22.71 -0.28 -1.68
CA MET A 41 21.76 0.67 -1.08
C MET A 41 21.11 0.10 0.20
N LEU A 42 20.55 -1.12 0.13
CA LEU A 42 19.92 -1.77 1.30
C LEU A 42 20.92 -2.10 2.41
N SER A 43 22.20 -2.30 2.08
CA SER A 43 23.27 -2.49 3.06
C SER A 43 23.74 -1.18 3.73
N GLY A 44 23.25 -0.03 3.26
CA GLY A 44 23.54 1.30 3.82
C GLY A 44 24.87 1.91 3.39
N VAL A 45 25.45 1.49 2.24
CA VAL A 45 26.83 1.82 1.85
C VAL A 45 26.94 2.73 0.61
N THR A 46 25.88 3.41 0.14
CA THR A 46 25.96 4.15 -1.15
C THR A 46 25.34 5.56 -1.17
N ASN A 47 25.97 6.44 -1.97
CA ASN A 47 25.49 7.79 -2.35
C ASN A 47 24.68 7.77 -3.66
N THR A 48 24.26 6.59 -4.14
CA THR A 48 23.62 6.43 -5.45
C THR A 48 22.12 6.27 -5.27
N ASN A 49 21.34 7.25 -5.72
CA ASN A 49 19.87 7.17 -5.69
C ASN A 49 19.40 6.18 -6.75
N VAL A 50 18.96 5.00 -6.33
CA VAL A 50 18.22 4.06 -7.19
C VAL A 50 16.74 4.45 -7.09
N ASN A 51 16.12 4.81 -8.22
CA ASN A 51 14.69 5.10 -8.24
C ASN A 51 13.91 3.77 -8.26
N ILE A 52 13.39 3.37 -7.10
CA ILE A 52 12.62 2.15 -6.92
C ILE A 52 11.21 2.55 -6.52
N SER A 53 10.23 2.15 -7.32
CA SER A 53 8.83 2.21 -6.93
C SER A 53 8.51 0.98 -6.07
N VAL A 54 8.21 1.20 -4.79
CA VAL A 54 7.86 0.13 -3.86
C VAL A 54 6.34 0.07 -3.74
N LYS A 55 5.78 -1.14 -3.86
CA LYS A 55 4.37 -1.38 -3.49
C LYS A 55 4.34 -1.70 -1.99
N TRP A 56 3.50 -0.99 -1.25
CA TRP A 56 3.24 -1.34 0.14
C TRP A 56 2.51 -2.68 0.17
N ASP A 57 3.00 -3.62 0.98
CA ASP A 57 2.48 -4.98 1.12
C ASP A 57 1.32 -5.01 2.12
N GLY A 58 0.22 -4.33 1.78
CA GLY A 58 -0.99 -4.27 2.60
C GLY A 58 -2.01 -5.35 2.25
N ALA A 59 -2.89 -5.67 3.20
CA ALA A 59 -4.09 -6.47 2.98
C ALA A 59 -5.15 -6.24 4.07
N PRO A 60 -6.45 -6.24 3.73
CA PRO A 60 -7.05 -6.40 2.40
C PRO A 60 -7.05 -5.10 1.59
N SER A 61 -7.32 -5.20 0.29
CA SER A 61 -7.55 -4.04 -0.58
C SER A 61 -8.95 -3.44 -0.36
N ILE A 62 -9.00 -2.14 -0.10
CA ILE A 62 -10.23 -1.39 0.20
C ILE A 62 -10.42 -0.31 -0.85
N PHE A 63 -11.59 -0.32 -1.47
CA PHE A 63 -12.08 0.77 -2.31
C PHE A 63 -13.00 1.64 -1.47
N ALA A 64 -12.80 2.95 -1.51
CA ALA A 64 -13.62 3.90 -0.76
C ALA A 64 -13.92 5.13 -1.60
N GLY A 65 -15.11 5.67 -1.43
CA GLY A 65 -15.53 6.86 -2.17
C GLY A 65 -17.02 7.12 -2.08
N THR A 66 -17.47 8.07 -2.89
CA THR A 66 -18.89 8.39 -3.03
C THR A 66 -19.44 7.71 -4.28
N ASP A 67 -20.53 6.95 -4.13
CA ASP A 67 -21.17 6.28 -5.26
C ASP A 67 -21.87 7.32 -6.13
N PRO A 68 -21.52 7.46 -7.42
CA PRO A 68 -22.14 8.45 -8.31
C PRO A 68 -23.63 8.17 -8.58
N ARG A 69 -24.12 6.96 -8.29
CA ARG A 69 -25.52 6.57 -8.55
C ARG A 69 -26.49 7.12 -7.51
N ASP A 70 -26.07 7.23 -6.24
CA ASP A 70 -26.93 7.67 -5.15
C ASP A 70 -26.29 8.67 -4.18
N GLY A 71 -25.05 9.10 -4.43
CA GLY A 71 -24.35 10.10 -3.63
C GLY A 71 -23.94 9.62 -2.24
N LYS A 72 -24.04 8.32 -1.94
CA LYS A 72 -23.70 7.77 -0.63
C LYS A 72 -22.24 7.33 -0.59
N PHE A 73 -21.60 7.55 0.56
CA PHE A 73 -20.28 6.98 0.83
C PHE A 73 -20.37 5.45 0.88
N PHE A 74 -19.38 4.77 0.32
CA PHE A 74 -19.28 3.32 0.36
C PHE A 74 -17.84 2.87 0.61
N VAL A 75 -17.72 1.64 1.12
CA VAL A 75 -16.49 0.85 1.02
C VAL A 75 -16.76 -0.41 0.21
N ALA A 76 -15.76 -0.95 -0.47
CA ALA A 76 -15.92 -2.16 -1.28
C ALA A 76 -14.63 -2.97 -1.40
N LYS A 77 -14.80 -4.27 -1.69
CA LYS A 77 -13.70 -5.14 -2.13
C LYS A 77 -13.38 -4.87 -3.60
N LYS A 78 -12.33 -5.52 -4.11
CA LYS A 78 -12.01 -5.58 -5.55
C LYS A 78 -13.15 -6.09 -6.45
N SER A 79 -14.16 -6.76 -5.88
CA SER A 79 -15.39 -7.16 -6.58
C SER A 79 -16.26 -6.00 -7.07
N ILE A 80 -15.91 -4.75 -6.77
CA ILE A 80 -16.56 -3.56 -7.35
C ILE A 80 -16.44 -3.50 -8.88
N PHE A 81 -15.48 -4.21 -9.48
CA PHE A 81 -15.34 -4.29 -10.94
C PHE A 81 -16.11 -5.46 -11.58
N ASN A 82 -16.84 -6.24 -10.79
CA ASN A 82 -17.67 -7.32 -11.33
C ASN A 82 -18.90 -6.76 -12.07
N LYS A 83 -19.48 -7.56 -12.97
CA LYS A 83 -20.72 -7.20 -13.70
C LYS A 83 -21.82 -6.69 -12.78
N ASN A 84 -21.97 -7.31 -11.61
CA ASN A 84 -22.82 -6.84 -10.52
C ASN A 84 -21.92 -6.37 -9.36
N PRO A 85 -21.62 -5.06 -9.28
CA PRO A 85 -20.66 -4.54 -8.31
C PRO A 85 -21.26 -4.59 -6.91
N LYS A 86 -20.54 -5.24 -5.98
CA LYS A 86 -20.90 -5.25 -4.56
C LYS A 86 -20.19 -4.09 -3.84
N VAL A 87 -20.99 -3.19 -3.29
CA VAL A 87 -20.54 -2.05 -2.49
C VAL A 87 -21.26 -2.08 -1.14
N TYR A 88 -20.57 -1.73 -0.07
CA TYR A 88 -21.13 -1.67 1.27
C TYR A 88 -21.38 -0.21 1.65
N LYS A 89 -22.64 0.13 1.92
CA LYS A 89 -23.10 1.49 2.24
C LYS A 89 -23.63 1.61 3.66
N SER A 90 -23.71 0.50 4.38
CA SER A 90 -24.12 0.43 5.77
C SER A 90 -23.28 -0.57 6.54
N VAL A 91 -23.26 -0.44 7.87
CA VAL A 91 -22.66 -1.44 8.77
C VAL A 91 -23.33 -2.81 8.57
N GLN A 92 -24.64 -2.83 8.35
CA GLN A 92 -25.37 -4.08 8.10
C GLN A 92 -24.90 -4.77 6.81
N ASP A 93 -24.67 -4.02 5.73
CA ASP A 93 -24.18 -4.58 4.46
C ASP A 93 -22.83 -5.28 4.65
N ILE A 94 -21.99 -4.74 5.54
CA ILE A 94 -20.69 -5.28 5.91
C ILE A 94 -20.87 -6.55 6.75
N ASP A 95 -21.72 -6.48 7.77
CA ASP A 95 -21.98 -7.58 8.70
C ASP A 95 -22.65 -8.79 8.03
N ASP A 96 -23.48 -8.55 7.01
CA ASP A 96 -24.17 -9.60 6.26
C ASP A 96 -23.23 -10.38 5.31
N ASP A 97 -22.12 -9.79 4.89
CA ASP A 97 -21.18 -10.40 3.92
C ASP A 97 -19.82 -10.78 4.51
N LEU A 98 -19.35 -10.07 5.54
CA LEU A 98 -18.01 -10.21 6.10
C LEU A 98 -18.07 -10.75 7.52
N SER A 99 -17.04 -11.51 7.87
CA SER A 99 -16.83 -12.00 9.23
C SER A 99 -15.35 -11.93 9.61
N GLY A 100 -15.08 -12.05 10.91
CA GLY A 100 -13.73 -12.05 11.48
C GLY A 100 -12.95 -10.75 11.24
N ASP A 101 -11.62 -10.86 11.16
CA ASP A 101 -10.70 -9.72 10.99
C ASP A 101 -11.03 -8.88 9.75
N LEU A 102 -11.45 -9.52 8.65
CA LEU A 102 -11.83 -8.84 7.42
C LEU A 102 -13.01 -7.88 7.64
N ARG A 103 -14.01 -8.31 8.40
CA ARG A 103 -15.16 -7.47 8.77
C ARG A 103 -14.71 -6.26 9.57
N ASP A 104 -13.90 -6.48 10.59
CA ASP A 104 -13.49 -5.42 11.52
C ASP A 104 -12.66 -4.34 10.82
N LYS A 105 -11.79 -4.73 9.88
CA LYS A 105 -11.04 -3.80 9.02
C LYS A 105 -11.96 -2.97 8.12
N PHE A 106 -12.98 -3.60 7.52
CA PHE A 106 -13.96 -2.89 6.69
C PHE A 106 -14.85 -1.94 7.50
N LEU A 107 -15.21 -2.31 8.73
CA LEU A 107 -15.94 -1.42 9.65
C LEU A 107 -15.10 -0.22 10.06
N LEU A 108 -13.81 -0.41 10.35
CA LEU A 108 -12.87 0.69 10.60
C LEU A 108 -12.79 1.63 9.39
N ALA A 109 -12.57 1.08 8.20
CA ALA A 109 -12.54 1.86 6.97
C ALA A 109 -13.85 2.64 6.75
N PHE A 110 -15.00 1.99 6.89
CA PHE A 110 -16.31 2.63 6.73
C PHE A 110 -16.56 3.75 7.75
N LYS A 111 -16.07 3.59 8.98
CA LYS A 111 -16.22 4.60 10.06
C LYS A 111 -15.27 5.80 9.90
N HIS A 112 -14.05 5.58 9.44
CA HIS A 112 -12.99 6.60 9.47
C HIS A 112 -12.76 7.28 8.12
N LEU A 113 -12.81 6.56 7.00
CA LEU A 113 -12.54 7.11 5.66
C LEU A 113 -13.51 8.21 5.18
N PRO A 114 -14.83 8.23 5.54
CA PRO A 114 -15.71 9.34 5.15
C PRO A 114 -15.22 10.70 5.67
N LYS A 115 -14.51 10.71 6.81
CA LYS A 115 -13.99 11.93 7.44
C LYS A 115 -12.89 12.61 6.62
N LEU A 116 -12.25 11.86 5.72
CA LEU A 116 -11.19 12.35 4.85
C LEU A 116 -11.72 13.15 3.66
N ARG A 117 -13.06 13.12 3.40
CA ARG A 117 -13.70 13.84 2.28
C ARG A 117 -13.03 13.54 0.94
N ILE A 118 -12.90 12.24 0.65
CA ILE A 118 -12.27 11.73 -0.57
C ILE A 118 -13.09 12.14 -1.79
N ASP A 119 -12.45 12.82 -2.75
CA ASP A 119 -13.03 13.11 -4.05
C ASP A 119 -12.89 11.88 -4.97
N GLY A 120 -14.01 11.41 -5.52
CA GLY A 120 -14.05 10.25 -6.41
C GLY A 120 -13.95 8.91 -5.66
N ILE A 121 -13.29 7.93 -6.30
CA ILE A 121 -13.10 6.58 -5.77
C ILE A 121 -11.60 6.30 -5.72
N VAL A 122 -11.10 5.96 -4.54
CA VAL A 122 -9.71 5.60 -4.32
C VAL A 122 -9.59 4.13 -3.93
N GLN A 123 -8.41 3.57 -4.17
CA GLN A 123 -8.03 2.23 -3.72
C GLN A 123 -6.81 2.38 -2.82
N GLY A 124 -6.82 1.66 -1.69
CA GLY A 124 -5.65 1.50 -0.84
C GLY A 124 -5.66 0.14 -0.17
N ASP A 125 -4.48 -0.34 0.22
CA ASP A 125 -4.33 -1.62 0.90
C ASP A 125 -4.17 -1.38 2.40
N PHE A 126 -4.99 -2.05 3.21
CA PHE A 126 -4.99 -1.87 4.66
C PHE A 126 -3.66 -2.37 5.25
N LEU A 127 -2.99 -1.51 6.02
CA LEU A 127 -1.66 -1.80 6.58
C LEU A 127 -1.74 -2.22 8.04
N TYR A 128 -2.55 -1.54 8.84
CA TYR A 128 -2.71 -1.87 10.26
C TYR A 128 -4.00 -1.26 10.81
N SER A 129 -4.57 -1.92 11.79
CA SER A 129 -5.45 -1.35 12.80
C SER A 129 -4.64 -1.11 14.06
N LYS A 130 -5.19 -0.33 14.99
CA LYS A 130 -4.54 -0.10 16.29
C LYS A 130 -4.24 -1.39 17.06
N ASN A 131 -5.03 -2.44 16.84
CA ASN A 131 -4.85 -3.73 17.50
C ASN A 131 -3.74 -4.58 16.86
N ASP A 132 -3.33 -4.27 15.63
CA ASP A 132 -2.27 -4.99 14.92
C ASP A 132 -0.86 -4.47 15.29
N LEU A 133 -0.80 -3.41 16.10
CA LEU A 133 0.45 -2.75 16.48
C LEU A 133 1.10 -3.43 17.68
N GLU A 134 2.32 -3.90 17.49
CA GLU A 134 3.12 -4.55 18.53
C GLU A 134 4.45 -3.83 18.77
N ILE A 135 5.03 -4.00 19.96
CA ILE A 135 6.39 -3.51 20.26
C ILE A 135 7.33 -4.71 20.34
N THR A 136 8.17 -4.86 19.33
CA THR A 136 9.11 -5.99 19.20
C THR A 136 10.54 -5.51 19.38
N ARG A 137 11.40 -6.35 19.98
CA ARG A 137 12.85 -6.11 20.04
C ARG A 137 13.54 -6.82 18.88
N ILE A 138 14.23 -6.06 18.04
CA ILE A 138 15.04 -6.57 16.93
C ILE A 138 16.47 -6.07 17.18
N ASN A 139 17.42 -7.00 17.34
CA ASN A 139 18.83 -6.68 17.62
C ASN A 139 19.03 -5.72 18.80
N GLY A 140 18.28 -5.93 19.89
CA GLY A 140 18.36 -5.13 21.11
C GLY A 140 17.66 -3.75 21.07
N LYS A 141 17.22 -3.30 19.89
CA LYS A 141 16.46 -2.05 19.73
C LYS A 141 14.96 -2.32 19.67
N ARG A 142 14.14 -1.38 20.15
CA ARG A 142 12.67 -1.51 20.14
C ARG A 142 12.09 -0.93 18.85
N TYR A 143 11.18 -1.69 18.24
CA TYR A 143 10.45 -1.31 17.04
C TYR A 143 8.95 -1.44 17.28
N LEU A 144 8.18 -0.50 16.73
CA LEU A 144 6.76 -0.66 16.48
C LEU A 144 6.61 -1.52 15.22
N THR A 145 5.91 -2.64 15.34
CA THR A 145 5.76 -3.62 14.27
C THR A 145 4.31 -3.89 13.94
N PHE A 146 4.03 -4.14 12.66
CA PHE A 146 2.76 -4.68 12.17
C PHE A 146 3.03 -5.51 10.91
N HIS A 147 2.19 -6.51 10.66
CA HIS A 147 2.36 -7.49 9.59
C HIS A 147 1.06 -7.68 8.81
N PRO A 148 0.77 -6.80 7.82
CA PRO A 148 -0.52 -6.81 7.13
C PRO A 148 -0.70 -8.01 6.20
N ASN A 149 0.39 -8.46 5.57
CA ASN A 149 0.37 -9.56 4.62
C ASN A 149 1.61 -10.46 4.72
N THR A 150 2.67 -10.18 3.97
CA THR A 150 3.86 -11.05 3.86
C THR A 150 5.06 -10.48 4.62
N ILE A 151 5.23 -9.16 4.62
CA ILE A 151 6.37 -8.51 5.28
C ILE A 151 5.98 -7.86 6.61
N VAL A 152 6.91 -7.93 7.56
CA VAL A 152 6.79 -7.20 8.83
C VAL A 152 7.35 -5.80 8.64
N TYR A 153 6.50 -4.80 8.86
CA TYR A 153 6.94 -3.41 8.97
C TYR A 153 7.53 -3.19 10.36
N ALA A 154 8.70 -2.54 10.43
CA ALA A 154 9.38 -2.27 11.70
C ALA A 154 9.86 -0.80 11.73
N ILE A 155 9.23 -0.01 12.60
CA ILE A 155 9.49 1.42 12.74
C ILE A 155 10.16 1.66 14.10
N PRO A 156 11.32 2.33 14.19
CA PRO A 156 11.94 2.65 15.47
C PRO A 156 10.94 3.36 16.40
N VAL A 157 10.78 2.84 17.63
CA VAL A 157 9.73 3.30 18.56
C VAL A 157 9.82 4.79 18.88
N ASP A 158 11.03 5.34 18.89
CA ASP A 158 11.32 6.72 19.27
C ASP A 158 11.23 7.70 18.07
N SER A 159 10.75 7.24 16.90
CA SER A 159 10.55 8.09 15.73
C SER A 159 9.21 8.86 15.76
N GLU A 160 9.15 9.98 15.04
CA GLU A 160 7.91 10.73 14.84
C GLU A 160 6.85 9.88 14.13
N LEU A 161 7.26 9.08 13.13
CA LEU A 161 6.37 8.18 12.40
C LEU A 161 5.71 7.15 13.34
N ALA A 162 6.49 6.52 14.23
CA ALA A 162 5.93 5.59 15.22
C ALA A 162 4.92 6.29 16.15
N SER A 163 5.20 7.55 16.53
CA SER A 163 4.28 8.35 17.34
C SER A 163 2.98 8.66 16.60
N THR A 164 3.04 8.97 15.30
CA THR A 164 1.87 9.19 14.45
C THR A 164 1.04 7.92 14.29
N ILE A 165 1.68 6.79 13.97
CA ILE A 165 1.03 5.48 13.82
C ILE A 165 0.32 5.05 15.11
N LYS A 166 0.94 5.27 16.29
CA LYS A 166 0.30 4.94 17.57
C LYS A 166 -0.95 5.75 17.88
N ARG A 167 -1.06 6.96 17.31
CA ARG A 167 -2.21 7.85 17.51
C ARG A 167 -3.33 7.61 16.50
N SER A 168 -3.05 6.97 15.35
CA SER A 168 -4.06 6.63 14.36
C SER A 168 -4.88 5.41 14.79
N ASP A 169 -6.10 5.32 14.26
CA ASP A 169 -6.97 4.15 14.45
C ASP A 169 -6.70 3.05 13.41
N MET A 170 -6.22 3.46 12.23
CA MET A 170 -5.86 2.58 11.12
C MET A 170 -4.85 3.26 10.17
N GLY A 171 -4.18 2.45 9.35
CA GLY A 171 -3.35 2.87 8.23
C GLY A 171 -3.75 2.17 6.94
N VAL A 172 -3.76 2.93 5.84
CA VAL A 172 -4.02 2.55 4.45
C VAL A 172 -3.04 3.32 3.57
#